data_AF-A0A2G9LTP1-F1
#
_entry.id   AF-A0A2G9LTP1-F1
#
_cell.length_a   1.000
_cell.length_b   1.000
_cell.length_c   1.000
_cell.angle_alpha   90.00
_cell.angle_beta   90.00
_cell.angle_gamma   90.00
#
_symmetry.space_group_name_H-M   'P 1'
#
loop_
_entity.id
_entity.type
_entity.pdbx_description
1 polymer ?
#
loop_
_entity_poly.entity_id
_entity_poly.type
_entity_poly.pdbx_seq_one_letter_code
_entity_poly.pdbx_strand_id
1 'polypeptide(L)'
;MKAQTLSILLLALLITLVPITVSAATFTQNIDSPVRDNAYATGNLIQVNAPISGDLYAAGQTITINQPIGDDAVLAAQTVTINAPIGGDVRIAAQTLIINSDIHGEVIALARDVQVKGMLGKGGYLTGQNIIVNGPVNGNLKIEANTANVDGDIAGNLTATATSLTLKGTVSGNVDQGTDSFTNSATVNGQLLQHTRVAKAARNQNYAAKVSSILSFIIVTLLAAWLFPKAMTKRLKNLRKRPGSAFLGGLLVA
;
A
#
# COMPACT_ATOMS: atom_id res chain seq x y z
N MET A 1 33.25 3.78 8.63
CA MET A 1 32.01 4.21 7.93
C MET A 1 31.34 2.97 7.37
N LYS A 2 30.13 2.64 7.82
CA LYS A 2 29.47 1.36 7.51
C LYS A 2 29.15 1.28 6.01
N ALA A 3 29.32 0.12 5.39
CA ALA A 3 29.08 -0.12 3.94
C ALA A 3 27.71 0.39 3.43
N GLN A 4 26.73 0.53 4.32
CA GLN A 4 25.42 1.12 4.04
C GLN A 4 25.47 2.61 3.68
N THR A 5 26.31 3.42 4.32
CA THR A 5 26.43 4.85 4.00
C THR A 5 27.13 5.08 2.66
N LEU A 6 28.04 4.18 2.28
CA LEU A 6 28.74 4.23 0.99
C LEU A 6 27.82 3.86 -0.18
N SER A 7 26.90 2.90 0.04
CA SER A 7 25.94 2.46 -0.98
C SER A 7 24.86 3.51 -1.27
N ILE A 8 24.36 4.21 -0.23
CA ILE A 8 23.40 5.31 -0.38
C ILE A 8 24.03 6.48 -1.14
N LEU A 9 25.31 6.78 -0.85
CA LEU A 9 26.03 7.85 -1.52
C LEU A 9 26.33 7.52 -3.00
N LEU A 10 26.66 6.25 -3.30
CA LEU A 10 26.87 5.79 -4.68
C LEU A 10 25.56 5.84 -5.50
N LEU A 11 24.43 5.48 -4.89
CA LEU A 11 23.13 5.52 -5.53
C LEU A 11 22.66 6.96 -5.78
N ALA A 12 22.90 7.87 -4.84
CA ALA A 12 22.63 9.30 -5.01
C ALA A 12 23.50 9.92 -6.12
N LEU A 13 24.77 9.52 -6.25
CA LEU A 13 25.67 9.98 -7.29
C LEU A 13 25.25 9.48 -8.68
N LEU A 14 24.76 8.24 -8.79
CA LEU A 14 24.31 7.63 -10.03
C LEU A 14 23.06 8.32 -10.62
N ILE A 15 22.20 8.90 -9.77
CA ILE A 15 21.01 9.67 -10.18
C ILE A 15 21.40 11.00 -10.84
N THR A 16 22.57 11.57 -10.52
CA THR A 16 22.99 12.88 -11.05
C THR A 16 23.65 12.83 -12.43
N LEU A 17 24.04 11.65 -12.92
CA LEU A 17 24.81 11.49 -14.16
C LEU A 17 23.97 11.19 -15.42
N VAL A 18 22.64 11.10 -15.32
CA VAL A 18 21.80 10.76 -16.48
C VAL A 18 21.15 12.03 -17.07
N PRO A 19 21.54 12.50 -18.27
CA PRO A 19 20.84 13.59 -18.92
C PRO A 19 19.42 13.16 -19.33
N ILE A 20 18.41 13.74 -18.68
CA ILE A 20 16.99 13.37 -18.86
C ILE A 20 16.43 14.11 -20.08
N THR A 21 15.97 13.37 -21.08
CA THR A 21 15.06 13.90 -22.10
C THR A 21 13.64 13.44 -21.79
N VAL A 22 12.85 14.34 -21.19
CA VAL A 22 11.44 14.08 -20.81
C VAL A 22 10.54 14.22 -22.05
N SER A 23 9.66 13.25 -22.29
CA SER A 23 8.52 13.38 -23.22
C SER A 23 7.24 13.12 -22.43
N ALA A 24 6.25 14.01 -22.60
CA ALA A 24 5.19 14.36 -21.66
C ALA A 24 4.45 13.18 -20.98
N ALA A 25 4.78 12.94 -19.72
CA ALA A 25 3.86 12.39 -18.73
C ALA A 25 3.20 13.59 -18.01
N THR A 26 1.87 13.60 -17.90
CA THR A 26 1.15 14.66 -17.17
C THR A 26 1.27 14.38 -15.68
N PHE A 27 2.32 14.91 -15.05
CA PHE A 27 2.38 15.01 -13.60
C PHE A 27 1.43 16.12 -13.18
N THR A 28 0.35 15.75 -12.50
CA THR A 28 -0.59 16.72 -11.94
C THR A 28 -0.53 16.71 -10.43
N GLN A 29 -0.61 17.89 -9.84
CA GLN A 29 -0.78 18.05 -8.41
C GLN A 29 -2.17 17.56 -7.99
N ASN A 30 -3.22 17.90 -8.76
CA ASN A 30 -4.60 17.48 -8.51
C ASN A 30 -5.19 16.75 -9.72
N ILE A 31 -6.01 15.73 -9.45
CA ILE A 31 -6.75 14.99 -10.46
C ILE A 31 -8.20 15.48 -10.42
N ASP A 32 -8.48 16.52 -11.18
CA ASP A 32 -9.79 17.19 -11.24
C ASP A 32 -10.59 16.82 -12.49
N SER A 33 -10.07 15.91 -13.33
CA SER A 33 -10.75 15.40 -14.52
C SER A 33 -10.62 13.88 -14.61
N PRO A 34 -11.65 13.16 -15.10
CA PRO A 34 -11.63 11.70 -15.12
C PRO A 34 -10.42 11.14 -15.87
N VAL A 35 -9.79 10.12 -15.29
CA VAL A 35 -8.65 9.40 -15.89
C VAL A 35 -9.10 8.00 -16.27
N ARG A 36 -8.97 7.64 -17.56
CA ARG A 36 -9.45 6.33 -18.08
C ARG A 36 -8.46 5.19 -17.90
N ASP A 37 -7.20 5.50 -17.61
CA ASP A 37 -6.12 4.54 -17.38
C ASP A 37 -5.54 4.78 -15.97
N ASN A 38 -4.26 4.46 -15.78
CA ASN A 38 -3.54 4.71 -14.54
C ASN A 38 -3.19 6.19 -14.36
N ALA A 39 -3.22 6.66 -13.12
CA ALA A 39 -2.84 8.01 -12.73
C ALA A 39 -1.55 8.02 -11.90
N TYR A 40 -0.73 9.05 -12.13
CA TYR A 40 0.53 9.28 -11.42
C TYR A 40 0.55 10.70 -10.89
N ALA A 41 0.65 10.87 -9.57
CA ALA A 41 0.60 12.18 -8.92
C ALA A 41 1.77 12.38 -7.96
N THR A 42 2.36 13.56 -7.99
CA THR A 42 3.39 13.97 -7.02
C THR A 42 3.21 15.44 -6.67
N GLY A 43 3.50 15.81 -5.43
CA GLY A 43 3.40 17.20 -4.97
C GLY A 43 3.22 17.32 -3.47
N ASN A 44 3.13 18.54 -2.96
CA ASN A 44 2.90 18.76 -1.53
C ASN A 44 1.49 18.33 -1.11
N LEU A 45 0.48 18.79 -1.84
CA LEU A 45 -0.92 18.44 -1.66
C LEU A 45 -1.40 17.76 -2.94
N ILE A 46 -1.95 16.56 -2.83
CA ILE A 46 -2.56 15.81 -3.93
C ILE A 46 -4.02 15.57 -3.62
N GLN A 47 -4.91 16.05 -4.49
CA GLN A 47 -6.34 15.81 -4.38
C GLN A 47 -6.84 15.02 -5.59
N VAL A 48 -7.53 13.92 -5.35
CA VAL A 48 -8.22 13.13 -6.37
C VAL A 48 -9.70 13.46 -6.32
N ASN A 49 -10.12 14.43 -7.13
CA ASN A 49 -11.49 14.97 -7.19
C ASN A 49 -12.26 14.50 -8.42
N ALA A 50 -11.68 13.62 -9.23
CA ALA A 50 -12.33 12.95 -10.35
C ALA A 50 -11.99 11.45 -10.36
N PRO A 51 -12.89 10.60 -10.89
CA PRO A 51 -12.69 9.15 -10.87
C PRO A 51 -11.50 8.73 -11.74
N ILE A 52 -10.81 7.68 -11.28
CA ILE A 52 -9.71 7.02 -11.99
C ILE A 52 -10.17 5.59 -12.30
N SER A 53 -10.18 5.19 -13.56
CA SER A 53 -10.63 3.85 -13.96
C SER A 53 -9.57 2.76 -13.71
N GLY A 54 -8.28 3.09 -13.76
CA GLY A 54 -7.17 2.16 -13.46
C GLY A 54 -6.55 2.40 -12.09
N ASP A 55 -5.23 2.21 -12.00
CA ASP A 55 -4.46 2.35 -10.77
C ASP A 55 -4.14 3.81 -10.40
N LEU A 56 -3.91 4.09 -9.12
CA LEU A 56 -3.31 5.33 -8.65
C LEU A 56 -1.94 5.10 -8.01
N TYR A 57 -0.93 5.81 -8.50
CA TYR A 57 0.39 5.92 -7.87
C TYR A 57 0.62 7.36 -7.42
N ALA A 58 0.67 7.61 -6.11
CA ALA A 58 0.80 8.96 -5.59
C ALA A 58 1.83 9.09 -4.47
N ALA A 59 2.66 10.13 -4.54
CA ALA A 59 3.65 10.44 -3.51
C ALA A 59 3.68 11.94 -3.18
N GLY A 60 3.47 12.31 -1.92
CA GLY A 60 3.38 13.72 -1.52
C GLY A 60 3.50 13.98 -0.03
N GLN A 61 3.17 15.19 0.44
CA GLN A 61 3.03 15.43 1.89
C GLN A 61 1.64 15.05 2.37
N THR A 62 0.61 15.43 1.61
CA THR A 62 -0.80 15.08 1.88
C THR A 62 -1.45 14.53 0.63
N ILE A 63 -2.10 13.39 0.74
CA ILE A 63 -2.93 12.78 -0.31
C ILE A 63 -4.36 12.69 0.20
N THR A 64 -5.32 13.17 -0.58
CA THR A 64 -6.75 13.04 -0.31
C THR A 64 -7.46 12.48 -1.53
N ILE A 65 -8.13 11.33 -1.34
CA ILE A 65 -8.87 10.64 -2.40
C ILE A 65 -10.36 10.86 -2.16
N ASN A 66 -11.00 11.71 -2.98
CA ASN A 66 -12.41 12.07 -2.86
C ASN A 66 -13.29 11.42 -3.93
N GLN A 67 -12.70 10.73 -4.91
CA GLN A 67 -13.41 10.04 -5.97
C GLN A 67 -12.88 8.61 -6.16
N PRO A 68 -13.70 7.71 -6.74
CA PRO A 68 -13.36 6.29 -6.84
C PRO A 68 -12.09 6.02 -7.66
N ILE A 69 -11.38 4.98 -7.25
CA ILE A 69 -10.28 4.35 -7.99
C ILE A 69 -10.73 2.95 -8.39
N GLY A 70 -10.68 2.64 -9.67
CA GLY A 70 -11.22 1.38 -10.22
C GLY A 70 -10.43 0.16 -9.77
N ASP A 71 -9.10 0.26 -9.79
CA ASP A 71 -8.19 -0.84 -9.49
C ASP A 71 -7.36 -0.52 -8.23
N ASP A 72 -6.02 -0.64 -8.30
CA ASP A 72 -5.14 -0.61 -7.13
C ASP A 72 -4.68 0.82 -6.77
N ALA A 73 -4.21 1.02 -5.53
CA ALA A 73 -3.58 2.26 -5.12
C ALA A 73 -2.26 2.05 -4.36
N VAL A 74 -1.22 2.79 -4.76
CA VAL A 74 0.07 2.86 -4.06
C VAL A 74 0.34 4.29 -3.62
N LEU A 75 0.32 4.52 -2.31
CA LEU A 75 0.32 5.86 -1.72
C LEU A 75 1.47 6.04 -0.73
N ALA A 76 2.21 7.14 -0.86
CA ALA A 76 3.26 7.50 0.09
C ALA A 76 3.14 8.98 0.48
N ALA A 77 2.73 9.28 1.72
CA ALA A 77 2.62 10.66 2.18
C ALA A 77 2.71 10.81 3.70
N GLN A 78 2.88 12.01 4.24
CA GLN A 78 2.74 12.19 5.69
C GLN A 78 1.30 11.90 6.11
N THR A 79 0.33 12.43 5.38
CA THR A 79 -1.10 12.17 5.62
C THR A 79 -1.76 11.59 4.39
N VAL A 80 -2.48 10.48 4.55
CA VAL A 80 -3.33 9.87 3.52
C VAL A 80 -4.75 9.78 4.04
N THR A 81 -5.71 10.36 3.30
CA THR A 81 -7.14 10.26 3.59
C THR A 81 -7.88 9.69 2.39
N ILE A 82 -8.64 8.61 2.61
CA ILE A 82 -9.40 7.90 1.57
C ILE A 82 -10.89 8.05 1.88
N ASN A 83 -11.58 8.89 1.10
CA ASN A 83 -13.00 9.23 1.26
C ASN A 83 -13.91 8.57 0.22
N ALA A 84 -13.34 7.84 -0.73
CA ALA A 84 -14.07 7.18 -1.81
C ALA A 84 -13.57 5.74 -1.99
N PRO A 85 -14.39 4.87 -2.60
CA PRO A 85 -14.05 3.46 -2.70
C PRO A 85 -12.86 3.19 -3.62
N ILE A 86 -12.10 2.16 -3.28
CA ILE A 86 -11.01 1.62 -4.11
C ILE A 86 -11.34 0.17 -4.44
N GLY A 87 -11.40 -0.17 -5.72
CA GLY A 87 -11.83 -1.49 -6.18
C GLY A 87 -10.79 -2.59 -5.98
N GLY A 88 -9.51 -2.24 -5.99
CA GLY A 88 -8.38 -3.17 -5.87
C GLY A 88 -7.67 -3.13 -4.52
N ASP A 89 -6.42 -3.58 -4.55
CA ASP A 89 -5.53 -3.67 -3.40
C ASP A 89 -4.86 -2.30 -3.13
N VAL A 90 -4.54 -2.04 -1.86
CA VAL A 90 -4.05 -0.74 -1.43
C VAL A 90 -2.77 -0.89 -0.61
N ARG A 91 -1.70 -0.24 -1.06
CA ARG A 91 -0.38 -0.25 -0.42
C ARG A 91 -0.03 1.17 0.03
N ILE A 92 0.15 1.37 1.34
CA ILE A 92 0.32 2.70 1.92
C ILE A 92 1.52 2.77 2.85
N ALA A 93 2.31 3.83 2.70
CA ALA A 93 3.27 4.28 3.68
C ALA A 93 2.92 5.70 4.13
N ALA A 94 2.57 5.90 5.41
CA ALA A 94 2.22 7.22 5.91
C ALA A 94 2.61 7.49 7.37
N GLN A 95 2.49 8.73 7.83
CA GLN A 95 2.48 9.01 9.27
C GLN A 95 1.06 8.83 9.81
N THR A 96 0.07 9.38 9.12
CA THR A 96 -1.34 9.27 9.46
C THR A 96 -2.13 8.75 8.27
N LEU A 97 -2.89 7.68 8.49
CA LEU A 97 -3.77 7.06 7.51
C LEU A 97 -5.21 7.04 8.04
N ILE A 98 -6.13 7.59 7.26
CA ILE A 98 -7.56 7.54 7.52
C ILE A 98 -8.28 6.94 6.31
N ILE A 99 -8.95 5.80 6.53
CA ILE A 99 -9.75 5.10 5.52
C ILE A 99 -11.22 5.27 5.91
N ASN A 100 -11.89 6.25 5.31
CA ASN A 100 -13.30 6.55 5.58
C ASN A 100 -14.27 5.73 4.70
N SER A 101 -13.79 5.20 3.57
CA SER A 101 -14.60 4.46 2.58
C SER A 101 -14.07 3.05 2.34
N ASP A 102 -14.88 2.22 1.71
CA ASP A 102 -14.58 0.82 1.48
C ASP A 102 -13.40 0.60 0.54
N ILE A 103 -12.57 -0.39 0.87
CA ILE A 103 -11.52 -0.91 0.00
C ILE A 103 -11.87 -2.37 -0.27
N HIS A 104 -12.13 -2.72 -1.53
CA HIS A 104 -12.59 -4.06 -1.88
C HIS A 104 -11.47 -5.10 -1.93
N GLY A 105 -10.22 -4.68 -2.12
CA GLY A 105 -9.04 -5.55 -2.09
C GLY A 105 -8.41 -5.74 -0.70
N GLU A 106 -7.13 -6.12 -0.71
CA GLU A 106 -6.28 -6.24 0.48
C GLU A 106 -5.60 -4.90 0.80
N VAL A 107 -5.52 -4.55 2.08
CA VAL A 107 -4.80 -3.35 2.54
C VAL A 107 -3.48 -3.73 3.20
N ILE A 108 -2.37 -3.20 2.69
CA ILE A 108 -1.07 -3.23 3.37
C ILE A 108 -0.72 -1.80 3.77
N ALA A 109 -0.76 -1.50 5.06
CA ALA A 109 -0.52 -0.17 5.58
C ALA A 109 0.63 -0.15 6.59
N LEU A 110 1.60 0.70 6.33
CA LEU A 110 2.64 1.09 7.26
C LEU A 110 2.41 2.55 7.66
N ALA A 111 1.80 2.80 8.82
CA ALA A 111 1.66 4.16 9.31
C ALA A 111 1.71 4.28 10.82
N ARG A 112 2.15 5.42 11.36
CA ARG A 112 2.20 5.61 12.81
C ARG A 112 0.79 5.57 13.41
N ASP A 113 -0.15 6.27 12.80
CA ASP A 113 -1.55 6.31 13.22
C ASP A 113 -2.44 5.82 12.07
N VAL A 114 -3.24 4.78 12.32
CA VAL A 114 -4.15 4.18 11.34
C VAL A 114 -5.56 4.20 11.90
N GLN A 115 -6.51 4.76 11.14
CA GLN A 115 -7.93 4.66 11.41
C GLN A 115 -8.67 4.09 10.20
N VAL A 116 -9.36 2.97 10.40
CA VAL A 116 -10.16 2.30 9.37
C VAL A 116 -11.64 2.36 9.78
N LYS A 117 -12.43 3.14 9.05
CA LYS A 117 -13.89 3.25 9.24
C LYS A 117 -14.67 2.54 8.15
N GLY A 118 -14.14 2.53 6.92
CA GLY A 118 -14.71 1.76 5.80
C GLY A 118 -14.43 0.26 5.90
N MET A 119 -15.12 -0.53 5.08
CA MET A 119 -14.92 -1.97 4.98
C MET A 119 -13.56 -2.31 4.34
N LEU A 120 -12.91 -3.37 4.83
CA LEU A 120 -11.78 -4.03 4.17
C LEU A 120 -12.23 -5.37 3.55
N GLY A 121 -12.28 -5.44 2.22
CA GLY A 121 -12.90 -6.54 1.48
C GLY A 121 -12.14 -7.86 1.55
N LYS A 122 -10.81 -7.85 1.42
CA LYS A 122 -9.97 -9.06 1.58
C LYS A 122 -9.19 -9.10 2.88
N GLY A 123 -9.39 -8.12 3.75
CA GLY A 123 -8.61 -7.93 4.96
C GLY A 123 -7.36 -7.10 4.74
N GLY A 124 -6.33 -7.36 5.54
CA GLY A 124 -5.10 -6.58 5.42
C GLY A 124 -4.08 -6.80 6.51
N TYR A 125 -2.93 -6.16 6.30
CA TYR A 125 -1.81 -6.09 7.22
C TYR A 125 -1.53 -4.64 7.58
N LEU A 126 -1.83 -4.29 8.83
CA LEU A 126 -1.69 -2.94 9.36
C LEU A 126 -0.55 -2.91 10.38
N THR A 127 0.40 -2.02 10.19
CA THR A 127 1.51 -1.79 11.13
C THR A 127 1.53 -0.34 11.57
N GLY A 128 1.68 -0.09 12.87
CA GLY A 128 1.71 1.26 13.40
C GLY A 128 1.99 1.40 14.88
N GLN A 129 1.87 2.62 15.39
CA GLN A 129 1.86 2.87 16.83
C GLN A 129 0.44 2.72 17.37
N ASN A 130 -0.51 3.43 16.77
CA ASN A 130 -1.91 3.42 17.16
C ASN A 130 -2.76 2.96 15.97
N ILE A 131 -3.51 1.89 16.13
CA ILE A 131 -4.39 1.36 15.10
C ILE A 131 -5.80 1.24 15.65
N ILE A 132 -6.76 1.83 14.93
CA ILE A 132 -8.19 1.75 15.24
C ILE A 132 -8.90 1.19 14.01
N VAL A 133 -9.61 0.08 14.19
CA VAL A 133 -10.42 -0.55 13.13
C VAL A 133 -11.88 -0.56 13.60
N ASN A 134 -12.65 0.38 13.07
CA ASN A 134 -14.08 0.54 13.34
C ASN A 134 -14.94 -0.14 12.25
N GLY A 135 -14.46 -0.16 11.00
CA GLY A 135 -15.17 -0.79 9.88
C GLY A 135 -15.05 -2.31 9.85
N PRO A 136 -15.96 -3.01 9.15
CA PRO A 136 -15.93 -4.46 9.02
C PRO A 136 -14.76 -4.93 8.15
N VAL A 137 -14.27 -6.14 8.42
CA VAL A 137 -13.18 -6.78 7.70
C VAL A 137 -13.65 -8.15 7.21
N ASN A 138 -13.86 -8.27 5.89
CA ASN A 138 -14.41 -9.49 5.28
C ASN A 138 -13.37 -10.60 5.10
N GLY A 139 -12.08 -10.31 5.32
CA GLY A 139 -10.99 -11.28 5.24
C GLY A 139 -10.22 -11.44 6.55
N ASN A 140 -8.95 -11.84 6.43
CA ASN A 140 -8.06 -11.97 7.59
C ASN A 140 -7.43 -10.61 7.92
N LEU A 141 -7.31 -10.30 9.21
CA LEU A 141 -6.68 -9.07 9.66
C LEU A 141 -5.41 -9.40 10.43
N LYS A 142 -4.29 -8.80 10.01
CA LYS A 142 -3.02 -8.85 10.73
C LYS A 142 -2.66 -7.46 11.24
N ILE A 143 -2.36 -7.36 12.54
CA ILE A 143 -2.00 -6.10 13.20
C ILE A 143 -0.65 -6.23 13.91
N GLU A 144 0.24 -5.27 13.68
CA GLU A 144 1.45 -5.05 14.47
C GLU A 144 1.43 -3.61 15.01
N ALA A 145 1.15 -3.42 16.31
CA ALA A 145 0.95 -2.10 16.89
C ALA A 145 1.60 -1.89 18.27
N ASN A 146 1.62 -0.66 18.80
CA ASN A 146 1.73 -0.48 20.25
C ASN A 146 0.35 -0.63 20.88
N THR A 147 -0.63 0.11 20.34
CA THR A 147 -2.03 0.05 20.77
C THR A 147 -2.91 -0.27 19.58
N ALA A 148 -3.73 -1.31 19.70
CA ALA A 148 -4.73 -1.69 18.72
C ALA A 148 -6.12 -1.72 19.35
N ASN A 149 -7.08 -1.01 18.76
CA ASN A 149 -8.50 -1.13 19.09
C ASN A 149 -9.27 -1.63 17.87
N VAL A 150 -9.91 -2.78 18.00
CA VAL A 150 -10.68 -3.42 16.94
C VAL A 150 -12.13 -3.52 17.40
N ASP A 151 -12.92 -2.55 16.95
CA ASP A 151 -14.35 -2.49 17.22
C ASP A 151 -15.18 -3.14 16.10
N GLY A 152 -14.66 -3.18 14.86
CA GLY A 152 -15.33 -3.78 13.71
C GLY A 152 -15.32 -5.32 13.70
N ASP A 153 -16.29 -5.91 13.01
CA ASP A 153 -16.39 -7.36 12.83
C ASP A 153 -15.33 -7.88 11.84
N ILE A 154 -14.77 -9.05 12.12
CA ILE A 154 -13.80 -9.75 11.28
C ILE A 154 -14.39 -11.10 10.85
N ALA A 155 -14.65 -11.26 9.56
CA ALA A 155 -15.16 -12.51 8.99
C ALA A 155 -14.08 -13.61 8.88
N GLY A 156 -12.80 -13.23 8.83
CA GLY A 156 -11.67 -14.16 8.86
C GLY A 156 -11.03 -14.32 10.24
N ASN A 157 -9.73 -14.62 10.23
CA ASN A 157 -8.89 -14.71 11.42
C ASN A 157 -8.29 -13.34 11.78
N LEU A 158 -8.04 -13.12 13.07
CA LEU A 158 -7.25 -12.00 13.57
C LEU A 158 -5.89 -12.50 14.07
N THR A 159 -4.81 -11.93 13.56
CA THR A 159 -3.46 -12.10 14.12
C THR A 159 -2.94 -10.76 14.62
N ALA A 160 -2.76 -10.59 15.93
CA ALA A 160 -2.40 -9.31 16.51
C ALA A 160 -1.17 -9.40 17.42
N THR A 161 -0.14 -8.63 17.12
CA THR A 161 0.98 -8.38 18.04
C THR A 161 0.94 -6.92 18.47
N ALA A 162 0.66 -6.66 19.74
CA ALA A 162 0.58 -5.31 20.26
C ALA A 162 1.06 -5.19 21.72
N THR A 163 1.37 -4.00 22.21
CA THR A 163 1.51 -3.82 23.67
C THR A 163 0.13 -3.93 24.33
N SER A 164 -0.86 -3.20 23.80
CA SER A 164 -2.25 -3.27 24.23
C SER A 164 -3.17 -3.58 23.05
N LEU A 165 -4.07 -4.55 23.22
CA LEU A 165 -5.14 -4.88 22.29
C LEU A 165 -6.49 -4.80 23.00
N THR A 166 -7.42 -4.05 22.43
CA THR A 166 -8.85 -4.09 22.78
C THR A 166 -9.62 -4.63 21.59
N LEU A 167 -10.46 -5.64 21.83
CA LEU A 167 -11.26 -6.31 20.81
C LEU A 167 -12.72 -6.35 21.27
N LYS A 168 -13.66 -5.79 20.49
CA LYS A 168 -15.08 -5.69 20.87
C LYS A 168 -16.07 -6.25 19.85
N GLY A 169 -15.71 -6.31 18.56
CA GLY A 169 -16.59 -6.84 17.50
C GLY A 169 -16.75 -8.36 17.55
N THR A 170 -17.13 -8.98 16.43
CA THR A 170 -17.16 -10.44 16.28
C THR A 170 -15.99 -10.90 15.42
N VAL A 171 -15.27 -11.93 15.84
CA VAL A 171 -14.29 -12.63 15.01
C VAL A 171 -14.83 -14.00 14.66
N SER A 172 -15.15 -14.21 13.38
CA SER A 172 -15.73 -15.49 12.91
C SER A 172 -14.68 -16.59 12.86
N GLY A 173 -13.41 -16.25 12.62
CA GLY A 173 -12.28 -17.18 12.66
C GLY A 173 -11.58 -17.24 14.02
N ASN A 174 -10.30 -17.62 13.97
CA ASN A 174 -9.42 -17.68 15.12
C ASN A 174 -8.85 -16.30 15.46
N VAL A 175 -8.52 -16.09 16.72
CA VAL A 175 -7.74 -14.95 17.21
C VAL A 175 -6.41 -15.48 17.73
N ASP A 176 -5.31 -15.14 17.06
CA ASP A 176 -3.94 -15.38 17.54
C ASP A 176 -3.34 -14.05 17.99
N GLN A 177 -3.08 -13.90 19.29
CA GLN A 177 -2.56 -12.66 19.83
C GLN A 177 -1.31 -12.85 20.68
N GLY A 178 -0.36 -11.93 20.51
CA GLY A 178 0.79 -11.77 21.39
C GLY A 178 0.82 -10.35 21.95
N THR A 179 0.26 -10.15 23.14
CA THR A 179 0.11 -8.83 23.77
C THR A 179 0.48 -8.82 25.26
N ASP A 180 0.85 -7.65 25.78
CA ASP A 180 1.08 -7.48 27.23
C ASP A 180 -0.25 -7.28 27.96
N SER A 181 -1.17 -6.54 27.33
CA SER A 181 -2.52 -6.27 27.84
C SER A 181 -3.55 -6.58 26.77
N PHE A 182 -4.45 -7.52 27.05
CA PHE A 182 -5.56 -7.88 26.17
C PHE A 182 -6.90 -7.67 26.87
N THR A 183 -7.73 -6.79 26.32
CA THR A 183 -9.12 -6.61 26.73
C THR A 183 -10.02 -7.22 25.65
N ASN A 184 -10.66 -8.33 25.98
CA ASN A 184 -11.60 -9.00 25.08
C ASN A 184 -13.05 -8.75 25.55
N SER A 185 -13.82 -8.06 24.72
CA SER A 185 -15.27 -7.95 24.82
C SER A 185 -15.96 -8.47 23.56
N ALA A 186 -15.20 -9.14 22.68
CA ALA A 186 -15.65 -9.67 21.41
C ALA A 186 -16.20 -11.09 21.51
N THR A 187 -17.03 -11.45 20.54
CA THR A 187 -17.42 -12.84 20.30
C THR A 187 -16.41 -13.47 19.36
N VAL A 188 -15.75 -14.55 19.79
CA VAL A 188 -14.79 -15.30 18.97
C VAL A 188 -15.38 -16.67 18.68
N ASN A 189 -15.74 -16.92 17.42
CA ASN A 189 -16.36 -18.18 16.99
C ASN A 189 -15.32 -19.29 16.74
N GLY A 190 -14.06 -18.92 16.48
CA GLY A 190 -12.94 -19.84 16.40
C GLY A 190 -12.19 -20.02 17.73
N GLN A 191 -10.92 -20.37 17.64
CA GLN A 191 -10.02 -20.50 18.78
C GLN A 191 -9.39 -19.17 19.14
N LEU A 192 -9.27 -18.90 20.44
CA LEU A 192 -8.45 -17.81 20.97
C LEU A 192 -7.09 -18.38 21.43
N LEU A 193 -6.05 -18.10 20.67
CA LEU A 193 -4.66 -18.48 20.93
C LEU A 193 -3.91 -17.28 21.49
N GLN A 194 -3.24 -17.47 22.62
CA GLN A 194 -2.39 -16.46 23.23
C GLN A 194 -0.94 -16.93 23.23
N HIS A 195 -0.08 -16.14 22.61
CA HIS A 195 1.36 -16.33 22.67
C HIS A 195 1.95 -15.34 23.67
N THR A 196 2.89 -15.79 24.50
CA THR A 196 3.70 -14.87 25.30
C THR A 196 4.36 -13.91 24.33
N ARG A 197 4.18 -12.61 24.56
CA ARG A 197 4.93 -11.61 23.82
C ARG A 197 6.38 -11.79 24.23
N VAL A 198 7.15 -12.55 23.43
CA VAL A 198 8.58 -12.62 23.61
C VAL A 198 9.06 -11.22 23.33
N ALA A 199 9.34 -10.45 24.40
CA ALA A 199 10.05 -9.20 24.30
C ALA A 199 11.26 -9.51 23.42
N LYS A 200 11.24 -9.01 22.17
CA LYS A 200 12.35 -9.19 21.24
C LYS A 200 13.53 -8.46 21.87
N ALA A 201 14.24 -9.10 22.79
CA ALA A 201 15.48 -8.65 23.37
C ALA A 201 16.42 -8.41 22.18
N ALA A 202 16.57 -7.14 21.81
CA ALA A 202 17.46 -6.64 20.76
C ALA A 202 17.62 -7.53 19.52
N ARG A 203 16.54 -8.16 19.01
CA ARG A 203 16.55 -8.62 17.63
C ARG A 203 16.50 -7.34 16.82
N ASN A 204 17.63 -6.96 16.24
CA ASN A 204 17.79 -5.89 15.27
C ASN A 204 16.91 -6.20 14.05
N GLN A 205 15.59 -6.19 14.25
CA GLN A 205 14.60 -6.19 13.22
C GLN A 205 14.69 -4.81 12.66
N ASN A 206 15.51 -4.71 11.62
CA ASN A 206 15.56 -3.57 10.75
C ASN A 206 14.13 -3.33 10.25
N TYR A 207 13.34 -2.57 11.01
CA TYR A 207 12.13 -1.92 10.53
C TYR A 207 12.52 -1.10 9.30
N ALA A 208 13.70 -0.49 9.33
CA ALA A 208 14.39 0.06 8.17
C ALA A 208 14.59 -0.93 7.00
N ALA A 209 14.66 -2.26 7.18
CA ALA A 209 14.80 -3.23 6.08
C ALA A 209 13.47 -3.72 5.49
N LYS A 210 12.39 -3.82 6.29
CA LYS A 210 11.02 -4.05 5.78
C LYS A 210 10.42 -2.77 5.17
N VAL A 211 10.64 -1.65 5.84
CA VAL A 211 10.41 -0.32 5.29
C VAL A 211 11.34 -0.11 4.10
N SER A 212 12.59 -0.59 4.10
CA SER A 212 13.41 -0.53 2.87
C SER A 212 12.89 -1.46 1.79
N SER A 213 12.30 -2.63 2.06
CA SER A 213 11.78 -3.46 0.96
C SER A 213 10.56 -2.83 0.31
N ILE A 214 9.68 -2.19 1.10
CA ILE A 214 8.51 -1.46 0.58
C ILE A 214 8.93 -0.13 -0.04
N LEU A 215 9.84 0.63 0.57
CA LEU A 215 10.43 1.82 -0.05
C LEU A 215 11.24 1.45 -1.28
N SER A 216 11.96 0.33 -1.31
CA SER A 216 12.70 -0.12 -2.49
C SER A 216 11.73 -0.56 -3.57
N PHE A 217 10.61 -1.19 -3.23
CA PHE A 217 9.58 -1.52 -4.21
C PHE A 217 8.89 -0.25 -4.71
N ILE A 218 8.53 0.70 -3.85
CA ILE A 218 7.96 2.00 -4.25
C ILE A 218 8.96 2.78 -5.11
N ILE A 219 10.23 2.84 -4.72
CA ILE A 219 11.31 3.51 -5.45
C ILE A 219 11.57 2.79 -6.77
N VAL A 220 11.62 1.46 -6.81
CA VAL A 220 11.82 0.65 -8.02
C VAL A 220 10.60 0.73 -8.94
N THR A 221 9.38 0.79 -8.41
CA THR A 221 8.14 0.93 -9.18
C THR A 221 7.99 2.35 -9.73
N LEU A 222 8.33 3.38 -8.95
CA LEU A 222 8.42 4.76 -9.42
C LEU A 222 9.55 4.90 -10.45
N LEU A 223 10.71 4.28 -10.21
CA LEU A 223 11.82 4.23 -11.17
C LEU A 223 11.45 3.43 -12.42
N ALA A 224 10.71 2.33 -12.33
CA ALA A 224 10.33 1.51 -13.49
C ALA A 224 9.24 2.20 -14.33
N ALA A 225 8.25 2.82 -13.68
CA ALA A 225 7.28 3.70 -14.33
C ALA A 225 7.98 4.88 -15.03
N TRP A 226 9.06 5.38 -14.42
CA TRP A 226 9.91 6.43 -14.98
C TRP A 226 10.86 5.94 -16.10
N LEU A 227 11.45 4.74 -16.00
CA LEU A 227 12.43 4.18 -16.94
C LEU A 227 11.78 3.54 -18.17
N PHE A 228 10.57 3.00 -18.06
CA PHE A 228 9.94 2.22 -19.14
C PHE A 228 8.58 2.76 -19.65
N PRO A 229 8.39 4.08 -19.89
CA PRO A 229 7.13 4.59 -20.44
C PRO A 229 6.82 4.01 -21.84
N LYS A 230 7.83 3.48 -22.54
CA LYS A 230 7.74 2.96 -23.91
C LYS A 230 7.70 1.44 -24.02
N ALA A 231 7.97 0.68 -22.95
CA ALA A 231 7.98 -0.79 -23.03
C ALA A 231 6.56 -1.36 -23.19
N MET A 232 5.55 -0.71 -22.61
CA MET A 232 4.15 -1.16 -22.70
C MET A 232 3.41 -0.63 -23.94
N THR A 233 3.86 0.45 -24.56
CA THR A 233 3.15 1.09 -25.69
C THR A 233 3.74 0.77 -27.06
N LYS A 234 4.99 0.32 -27.15
CA LYS A 234 5.61 -0.07 -28.44
C LYS A 234 5.18 -1.45 -28.97
N ARG A 235 4.51 -2.30 -28.17
CA ARG A 235 4.02 -3.62 -28.63
C ARG A 235 2.57 -3.62 -29.14
N LEU A 236 1.75 -2.61 -28.80
CA LEU A 236 0.35 -2.53 -29.25
C LEU A 236 0.12 -1.65 -30.50
N LYS A 237 1.09 -0.86 -30.94
CA LYS A 237 0.99 -0.07 -32.20
C LYS A 237 1.57 -0.74 -33.45
N ASN A 238 2.37 -1.81 -33.32
CA ASN A 238 2.91 -2.54 -34.47
C ASN A 238 2.12 -3.79 -34.86
N LEU A 239 1.30 -4.37 -33.97
CA LEU A 239 0.43 -5.52 -34.30
C LEU A 239 -0.80 -5.15 -35.13
N ARG A 240 -1.19 -3.88 -35.17
CA ARG A 240 -2.30 -3.42 -36.02
C ARG A 240 -1.87 -3.00 -37.43
N LYS A 241 -0.56 -2.86 -37.71
CA LYS A 241 -0.08 -2.38 -39.02
C LYS A 241 0.55 -3.44 -39.92
N ARG A 242 1.06 -4.57 -39.40
CA ARG A 242 1.55 -5.69 -40.23
C ARG A 242 1.42 -7.05 -39.49
N PRO A 243 0.31 -7.79 -39.62
CA PRO A 243 0.18 -9.11 -38.98
C PRO A 243 1.12 -10.17 -39.58
N GLY A 244 1.57 -10.01 -40.84
CA GLY A 244 2.31 -11.06 -41.56
C GLY A 244 3.83 -11.08 -41.38
N SER A 245 4.48 -10.01 -40.92
CA SER A 245 5.96 -9.95 -40.88
C SER A 245 6.58 -10.46 -39.57
N ALA A 246 5.77 -10.81 -38.56
CA ALA A 246 6.28 -11.34 -37.29
C ALA A 246 6.67 -12.82 -37.38
N PHE A 247 6.20 -13.56 -38.39
CA PHE A 247 6.50 -14.99 -38.55
C PHE A 247 7.86 -15.26 -39.23
N LEU A 248 8.39 -14.34 -40.05
CA LEU A 248 9.64 -14.58 -40.80
C LEU A 248 10.90 -14.17 -40.04
N GLY A 249 10.81 -13.27 -39.06
CA GLY A 249 11.98 -12.84 -38.28
C GLY A 249 12.51 -13.88 -37.30
N GLY A 250 11.73 -14.90 -36.96
CA GLY A 250 12.14 -16.00 -36.08
C GLY A 250 12.83 -17.16 -36.79
N LEU A 251 12.81 -17.22 -38.13
CA LEU A 251 13.38 -18.33 -38.90
C LEU A 251 14.79 -18.06 -39.47
N LEU A 252 15.31 -16.83 -39.34
CA LEU A 252 16.64 -16.45 -39.83
C LEU A 252 17.70 -16.34 -38.72
N VAL A 253 17.36 -16.72 -37.48
CA VAL A 253 18.33 -16.83 -36.36
C VAL A 253 18.21 -18.20 -35.70
N ALA A 254 18.11 -19.25 -36.52
CA ALA A 254 18.34 -20.64 -36.14
C ALA A 254 19.42 -21.21 -37.06
#